data_AF-A0A1E7EXX1-F1
#
_entry.id   AF-A0A1E7EXX1-F1
#
_cell.length_a   1.000
_cell.length_b   1.000
_cell.length_c   1.000
_cell.angle_alpha   90.00
_cell.angle_beta   90.00
_cell.angle_gamma   90.00
#
_symmetry.space_group_name_H-M   'P 1'
#
loop_
_entity.id
_entity.type
_entity.pdbx_description
1 polymer ?
#
loop_
_entity_poly.entity_id
_entity_poly.type
_entity_poly.pdbx_seq_one_letter_code
_entity_poly.pdbx_strand_id
1 'polypeptide(L)'
;MKEKMIALSTKPIAKVAEARARKNRKAKLKLAAAKKKAQSVANSSEMSESMKLKSISKALRSDDKGGKNYVVSKKGGSARGGKGSVMVDKRMKNDKRGMERAAKKRKGGKQGGMTGGKKRRNHK
;
A
#
# COMPACT_ATOMS: atom_id res chain seq x y z
N MET A 1 0.82 9.86 -22.86
CA MET A 1 -0.54 9.25 -22.97
C MET A 1 -0.77 8.64 -24.36
N LYS A 2 -0.45 9.35 -25.45
CA LYS A 2 -0.58 8.86 -26.83
C LYS A 2 0.13 7.51 -27.10
N GLU A 3 1.39 7.38 -26.70
CA GLU A 3 2.17 6.15 -26.93
C GLU A 3 1.55 4.88 -26.33
N LYS A 4 0.96 5.00 -25.13
CA LYS A 4 0.27 3.88 -24.47
C LYS A 4 -1.00 3.46 -25.20
N MET A 5 -1.73 4.42 -25.77
CA MET A 5 -2.95 4.14 -26.54
C MET A 5 -2.62 3.50 -27.88
N ILE A 6 -1.59 4.01 -28.57
CA ILE A 6 -1.11 3.44 -29.83
C ILE A 6 -0.64 1.99 -29.61
N ALA A 7 0.17 1.75 -28.58
CA ALA A 7 0.64 0.41 -28.23
C ALA A 7 -0.46 -0.57 -27.77
N LEU A 8 -1.64 -0.09 -27.39
CA LEU A 8 -2.81 -0.94 -27.12
C LEU A 8 -3.58 -1.24 -28.40
N SER A 9 -3.70 -0.27 -29.31
CA SER A 9 -4.40 -0.42 -30.59
C SER A 9 -3.68 -1.35 -31.57
N THR A 10 -2.34 -1.41 -31.52
CA THR A 10 -1.54 -2.26 -32.41
C THR A 10 -1.49 -3.74 -31.98
N LYS A 11 -2.04 -4.07 -30.80
CA LYS A 11 -2.03 -5.46 -30.31
C LYS A 11 -3.20 -6.25 -30.90
N PRO A 12 -2.98 -7.53 -31.28
CA PRO A 12 -4.07 -8.38 -31.76
C PRO A 12 -5.20 -8.50 -30.72
N ILE A 13 -6.44 -8.28 -31.15
CA ILE A 13 -7.64 -8.31 -30.29
C ILE A 13 -7.75 -9.64 -29.54
N ALA A 14 -7.47 -10.76 -30.22
CA ALA A 14 -7.46 -12.10 -29.62
C ALA A 14 -6.47 -12.22 -28.44
N LYS A 15 -5.26 -11.66 -28.57
CA LYS A 15 -4.25 -11.69 -27.49
C LYS A 15 -4.63 -10.80 -26.30
N VAL A 16 -5.31 -9.67 -26.55
CA VAL A 16 -5.84 -8.81 -25.49
C VAL A 16 -6.98 -9.50 -24.74
N ALA A 17 -7.91 -10.13 -25.46
CA ALA A 17 -9.01 -10.90 -24.88
C ALA A 17 -8.50 -12.07 -24.05
N GLU A 18 -7.55 -12.84 -24.58
CA GLU A 18 -6.93 -13.95 -23.86
C GLU A 18 -6.19 -13.48 -22.60
N ALA A 19 -5.44 -12.37 -22.67
CA ALA A 19 -4.78 -11.79 -21.50
C ALA A 19 -5.78 -11.35 -20.42
N ARG A 20 -6.91 -10.74 -20.81
CA ARG A 20 -8.01 -10.39 -19.90
C ARG A 20 -8.63 -11.64 -19.28
N ALA A 21 -8.93 -12.67 -20.08
CA ALA A 21 -9.47 -13.94 -19.60
C ALA A 21 -8.51 -14.62 -18.61
N ARG A 22 -7.21 -14.68 -18.90
CA ARG A 22 -6.18 -15.20 -17.99
C ARG A 22 -6.13 -14.43 -16.67
N LYS A 23 -6.16 -13.10 -16.71
CA LYS A 23 -6.19 -12.26 -15.49
C LYS A 23 -7.45 -12.52 -14.66
N ASN A 24 -8.61 -12.59 -15.30
CA ASN A 24 -9.89 -12.90 -14.64
C ASN A 24 -9.88 -14.30 -14.03
N ARG A 25 -9.37 -15.31 -14.74
CA ARG A 25 -9.23 -16.68 -14.23
C ARG A 25 -8.36 -16.72 -12.97
N LYS A 26 -7.19 -16.05 -13.00
CA LYS A 26 -6.30 -15.97 -11.84
C LYS A 26 -6.97 -15.30 -10.63
N ALA A 27 -7.71 -14.22 -10.85
CA ALA A 27 -8.46 -13.55 -9.78
C ALA A 27 -9.55 -14.45 -9.18
N LYS A 28 -10.35 -15.12 -10.03
CA LYS A 28 -11.39 -16.07 -9.60
C LYS A 28 -10.81 -17.24 -8.81
N LEU A 29 -9.69 -17.82 -9.27
CA LEU A 29 -9.01 -18.92 -8.56
C LEU A 29 -8.53 -18.49 -7.17
N LYS A 30 -7.97 -17.28 -7.05
CA LYS A 30 -7.55 -16.74 -5.75
C LYS A 30 -8.74 -16.58 -4.78
N LEU A 31 -9.85 -16.04 -5.27
CA LEU A 31 -11.08 -15.91 -4.48
C LEU A 31 -11.67 -17.27 -4.08
N ALA A 32 -11.65 -18.25 -4.97
CA ALA A 32 -12.12 -19.61 -4.67
C ALA A 32 -11.26 -20.28 -3.57
N ALA A 33 -9.93 -20.14 -3.65
CA ALA A 33 -9.02 -20.63 -2.62
C ALA A 33 -9.25 -19.93 -1.27
N ALA A 34 -9.46 -18.61 -1.26
CA ALA A 34 -9.79 -17.84 -0.07
C ALA A 34 -11.11 -18.32 0.57
N LYS A 35 -12.16 -18.55 -0.24
CA LYS A 35 -13.44 -19.10 0.22
C LYS A 35 -13.28 -20.49 0.83
N LYS A 36 -12.53 -21.40 0.17
CA LYS A 36 -12.25 -22.74 0.68
C LYS A 36 -11.54 -22.69 2.04
N LYS A 37 -10.56 -21.79 2.19
CA LYS A 37 -9.86 -21.59 3.47
C LYS A 37 -10.78 -21.04 4.55
N ALA A 38 -11.65 -20.08 4.20
CA ALA A 38 -12.63 -19.53 5.14
C ALA A 38 -13.62 -20.59 5.63
N GLN A 39 -14.14 -21.45 4.74
CA GLN A 39 -15.01 -22.57 5.10
C GLN A 39 -14.29 -23.58 6.02
N SER A 40 -13.05 -23.94 5.71
CA SER A 40 -12.26 -24.83 6.56
C SER A 40 -12.05 -24.27 7.97
N VAL A 41 -11.82 -22.96 8.11
CA VAL A 41 -11.68 -22.30 9.41
C VAL A 41 -13.02 -22.23 10.16
N ALA A 42 -14.13 -22.01 9.46
CA ALA A 42 -15.45 -22.00 10.08
C ALA A 42 -15.80 -23.35 10.72
N ASN A 43 -15.44 -24.44 10.05
CA ASN A 43 -15.72 -25.81 10.48
C ASN A 43 -14.71 -26.35 11.53
N SER A 44 -13.67 -25.59 11.88
CA SER A 44 -12.70 -25.99 12.92
C SER A 44 -13.33 -25.88 14.31
N SER A 45 -13.28 -26.96 15.11
CA SER A 45 -13.74 -27.00 16.51
C SER A 45 -12.77 -26.35 17.50
N GLU A 46 -11.47 -26.41 17.21
CA GLU A 46 -10.39 -26.01 18.13
C GLU A 46 -10.26 -24.50 18.35
N MET A 47 -10.85 -23.69 17.47
CA MET A 47 -10.68 -22.23 17.49
C MET A 47 -11.84 -21.54 18.19
N SER A 48 -11.55 -20.54 19.03
CA SER A 48 -12.60 -19.65 19.55
C SER A 48 -13.23 -18.83 18.43
N GLU A 49 -14.50 -18.46 18.59
CA GLU A 49 -15.28 -17.74 17.57
C GLU A 49 -14.60 -16.42 17.14
N SER A 50 -14.04 -15.68 18.08
CA SER A 50 -13.32 -14.44 17.81
C SER A 50 -12.08 -14.66 16.93
N MET A 51 -11.40 -15.80 17.10
CA MET A 51 -10.28 -16.19 16.24
C MET A 51 -10.74 -16.70 14.88
N LYS A 52 -11.87 -17.43 14.80
CA LYS A 52 -12.46 -17.83 13.50
C LYS A 52 -12.79 -16.60 12.66
N LEU A 53 -13.44 -15.59 13.24
CA LEU A 53 -13.77 -14.34 12.56
C LEU A 53 -12.53 -13.59 12.05
N LYS A 54 -11.49 -13.45 12.88
CA LYS A 54 -10.22 -12.82 12.47
C LYS A 54 -9.57 -13.59 11.31
N SER A 55 -9.54 -14.91 11.41
CA SER A 55 -8.95 -15.81 10.42
C SER A 55 -9.69 -15.77 9.07
N ILE A 56 -11.03 -15.77 9.10
CA ILE A 56 -11.88 -15.64 7.91
C ILE A 56 -11.67 -14.27 7.26
N SER A 57 -11.69 -13.19 8.05
CA SER A 57 -11.44 -11.83 7.54
C SER A 57 -10.07 -11.70 6.86
N LYS A 58 -9.06 -12.39 7.39
CA LYS A 58 -7.71 -12.41 6.84
C LYS A 58 -7.60 -13.26 5.57
N ALA A 59 -8.37 -14.34 5.47
CA ALA A 59 -8.41 -15.18 4.27
C ALA A 59 -9.10 -14.46 3.10
N LEU A 60 -10.12 -13.64 3.37
CA LEU A 60 -10.91 -12.93 2.34
C LEU A 60 -10.31 -11.59 1.92
N ARG A 61 -9.49 -10.94 2.76
CA ARG A 61 -8.76 -9.73 2.38
C ARG A 61 -7.78 -10.04 1.25
N SER A 62 -7.81 -9.23 0.20
CA SER A 62 -6.81 -9.27 -0.86
C SER A 62 -5.41 -9.12 -0.25
N ASP A 63 -4.46 -9.96 -0.66
CA ASP A 63 -3.02 -9.68 -0.44
C ASP A 63 -2.62 -8.47 -1.30
N ASP A 64 -3.18 -7.31 -1.01
CA ASP A 64 -2.58 -6.06 -1.41
C ASP A 64 -1.24 -6.05 -0.69
N LYS A 65 -0.17 -6.34 -1.44
CA LYS A 65 1.19 -6.27 -0.92
C LYS A 65 1.29 -4.90 -0.26
N GLY A 66 1.32 -4.89 1.07
CA GLY A 66 1.41 -3.66 1.84
C GLY A 66 2.53 -2.81 1.27
N GLY A 67 2.38 -1.49 1.38
CA GLY A 67 3.43 -0.56 0.96
C GLY A 67 4.79 -1.01 1.48
N LYS A 68 5.86 -0.77 0.70
CA LYS A 68 7.23 -1.13 1.10
C LYS A 68 7.52 -0.51 2.48
N ASN A 69 7.98 -1.31 3.43
CA ASN A 69 8.31 -0.82 4.77
C ASN A 69 9.65 -0.07 4.71
N TYR A 70 9.63 1.26 4.82
CA TYR A 70 10.87 2.05 4.78
C TYR A 70 11.49 2.17 6.18
N VAL A 71 12.70 1.63 6.35
CA VAL A 71 13.44 1.62 7.63
C VAL A 71 14.65 2.54 7.52
N VAL A 72 14.87 3.38 8.54
CA VAL A 72 16.03 4.29 8.56
C VAL A 72 17.26 3.57 9.07
N SER A 73 18.34 3.56 8.30
CA SER A 73 19.61 2.97 8.74
C SER A 73 20.20 3.74 9.93
N LYS A 74 20.73 2.99 10.90
CA LYS A 74 21.55 3.52 12.01
C LYS A 74 22.98 3.02 11.84
N LYS A 75 23.95 3.78 12.35
CA LYS A 75 25.38 3.39 12.35
C LYS A 75 25.51 2.04 13.07
N GLY A 76 26.15 1.06 12.42
CA GLY A 76 26.29 -0.32 12.90
C GLY A 76 25.14 -1.28 12.53
N GLY A 77 24.12 -0.83 11.79
CA GLY A 77 23.07 -1.70 11.26
C GLY A 77 23.48 -2.41 9.96
N SER A 78 22.97 -3.63 9.74
CA SER A 78 23.16 -4.37 8.49
C SER A 78 22.70 -3.55 7.28
N ALA A 79 23.50 -3.52 6.20
CA ALA A 79 23.18 -2.77 4.99
C ALA A 79 21.93 -3.30 4.24
N ARG A 80 21.51 -4.53 4.52
CA ARG A 80 20.34 -5.16 3.92
C ARG A 80 19.18 -5.16 4.91
N GLY A 81 18.12 -4.42 4.59
CA GLY A 81 16.87 -4.46 5.36
C GLY A 81 16.21 -5.85 5.34
N GLY A 82 15.38 -6.14 6.34
CA GLY A 82 14.58 -7.37 6.37
C GLY A 82 13.66 -7.52 5.15
N LYS A 83 13.20 -8.75 4.87
CA LYS A 83 12.35 -9.09 3.72
C LYS A 83 11.10 -8.20 3.68
N GLY A 84 10.92 -7.47 2.58
CA GLY A 84 9.79 -6.53 2.41
C GLY A 84 10.04 -5.12 2.94
N SER A 85 11.23 -4.84 3.48
CA SER A 85 11.66 -3.50 3.87
C SER A 85 12.68 -2.91 2.89
N VAL A 86 12.60 -1.59 2.71
CA VAL A 86 13.60 -0.81 1.98
C VAL A 86 14.36 0.02 2.99
N MET A 87 15.67 -0.19 3.07
CA MET A 87 16.54 0.65 3.88
C MET A 87 16.67 2.03 3.24
N VAL A 88 16.49 3.08 4.04
CA VAL A 88 16.58 4.48 3.64
C VAL A 88 17.55 5.16 4.58
N ASP A 89 18.38 6.08 4.09
CA ASP A 89 19.17 6.93 4.99
C ASP A 89 18.30 8.04 5.62
N LYS A 90 18.87 8.80 6.56
CA LYS A 90 18.15 9.92 7.19
C LYS A 90 17.83 11.05 6.20
N ARG A 91 18.71 11.29 5.22
CA ARG A 91 18.61 12.41 4.28
C ARG A 91 17.48 12.19 3.27
N MET A 92 17.46 11.04 2.62
CA MET A 92 16.43 10.58 1.69
C MET A 92 15.04 10.55 2.34
N LYS A 93 14.92 10.18 3.62
CA LYS A 93 13.65 10.31 4.38
C LYS A 93 13.22 11.78 4.52
N ASN A 94 14.14 12.66 4.86
CA ASN A 94 13.87 14.09 5.05
C ASN A 94 13.53 14.77 3.72
N ASP A 95 14.26 14.48 2.65
CA ASP A 95 14.05 15.04 1.32
C ASP A 95 12.68 14.63 0.77
N LYS A 96 12.33 13.34 0.88
CA LYS A 96 11.00 12.86 0.49
C LYS A 96 9.89 13.52 1.29
N ARG A 97 10.06 13.67 2.61
CA ARG A 97 9.11 14.39 3.47
C ARG A 97 8.96 15.87 3.06
N GLY A 98 10.07 16.52 2.71
CA GLY A 98 10.06 17.90 2.20
C GLY A 98 9.29 18.01 0.89
N MET A 99 9.56 17.11 -0.06
CA MET A 99 8.85 17.04 -1.34
C MET A 99 7.35 16.78 -1.16
N GLU A 100 6.95 15.87 -0.27
CA GLU A 100 5.54 15.59 0.02
C GLU A 100 4.82 16.81 0.61
N ARG A 101 5.48 17.55 1.51
CA ARG A 101 4.93 18.80 2.07
C ARG A 101 4.78 19.87 0.99
N ALA A 102 5.79 20.05 0.14
CA ALA A 102 5.73 21.00 -0.97
C ALA A 102 4.63 20.61 -1.98
N ALA A 103 4.51 19.33 -2.32
CA ALA A 103 3.47 18.83 -3.21
C ALA A 103 2.06 19.02 -2.64
N LYS A 104 1.86 18.79 -1.33
CA LYS A 104 0.58 19.07 -0.66
C LYS A 104 0.22 20.55 -0.69
N LYS A 105 1.19 21.44 -0.46
CA LYS A 105 0.98 22.90 -0.57
C LYS A 105 0.58 23.30 -2.00
N ARG A 106 1.25 22.75 -3.02
CA ARG A 106 0.99 23.07 -4.44
C ARG A 106 -0.34 22.53 -4.97
N LYS A 107 -0.90 21.47 -4.37
CA LYS A 107 -2.16 20.84 -4.81
C LYS A 107 -3.44 21.47 -4.21
N GLY A 108 -3.38 22.69 -3.69
CA GLY A 108 -4.58 23.43 -3.24
C GLY A 108 -4.85 23.35 -1.74
N GLY A 109 -3.81 23.29 -0.91
CA GLY A 109 -3.97 23.54 0.52
C GLY A 109 -4.33 25.01 0.75
N LYS A 110 -5.63 25.30 0.84
CA LYS A 110 -6.13 26.57 1.37
C LYS A 110 -5.39 26.90 2.66
N GLN A 111 -5.02 28.18 2.76
CA GLN A 111 -4.46 28.86 3.92
C GLN A 111 -4.99 28.26 5.22
N GLY A 112 -4.08 27.88 6.11
CA GLY A 112 -4.40 27.82 7.53
C GLY A 112 -4.77 29.24 7.92
N GLY A 113 -6.08 29.49 8.02
CA GLY A 113 -6.64 30.71 8.56
C GLY A 113 -6.00 31.00 9.91
N MET A 114 -5.82 32.29 10.15
CA MET A 114 -5.38 32.88 11.40
C MET A 114 -6.10 32.24 12.60
N THR A 115 -5.44 31.34 13.31
CA THR A 115 -5.76 31.09 14.72
C THR A 115 -4.46 30.80 15.47
N GLY A 116 -4.03 31.77 16.28
CA GLY A 116 -3.07 31.50 17.35
C GLY A 116 -1.77 32.30 17.34
N GLY A 117 -1.78 33.57 16.91
CA GLY A 117 -0.77 34.52 17.38
C GLY A 117 -0.90 34.67 18.90
N LYS A 118 -0.11 33.92 19.69
CA LYS A 118 -0.03 34.09 21.15
C LYS A 118 1.39 34.47 21.57
N LYS A 119 1.50 35.77 21.88
CA LYS A 119 2.36 36.44 22.87
C LYS A 119 3.88 36.26 22.74
N ARG A 120 4.51 37.24 22.07
CA ARG A 120 5.77 37.80 22.57
C ARG A 120 5.50 38.41 23.95
N ARG A 121 5.96 37.76 25.02
CA ARG A 121 6.11 38.42 26.32
C ARG A 121 7.51 39.00 26.34
N ASN A 122 7.59 40.33 26.26
CA ASN A 122 8.82 41.07 26.53
C ASN A 122 9.25 40.75 27.97
N HIS A 123 10.51 40.37 28.15
CA HIS A 123 11.15 40.41 29.46
C HIS A 123 11.77 41.80 29.61
N LYS A 124 11.38 42.51 30.67
CA LYS A 124 12.24 43.53 31.28
C LYS A 124 13.45 42.84 31.89
#